data_AF-R7B2C0-F1
#
_entry.id   AF-R7B2C0-F1
#
_cell.length_a   1.000
_cell.length_b   1.000
_cell.length_c   1.000
_cell.angle_alpha   90.00
_cell.angle_beta   90.00
_cell.angle_gamma   90.00
#
_symmetry.space_group_name_H-M   'P 1'
#
loop_
_entity.id
_entity.type
_entity.pdbx_description
1 polymer ?
#
loop_
_entity_poly.entity_id
_entity_poly.type
_entity_poly.pdbx_seq_one_letter_code
_entity_poly.pdbx_strand_id
1 'polypeptide(L)'
;MLVNFEYSKKKNENLINTMNDELGNSMKLIRQVEDYSKDLDGIENRQNILSLNASIEAARAGEAGRGFAVVAGEVRNLSARSSEVNRHIKDTLANLDDSITKMDKARVSI
;
A
#
# COMPACT_ATOMS: atom_id res chain seq x y z
N MET A 1 21.82 -26.54 36.61
CA MET A 1 22.42 -26.01 35.37
C MET A 1 21.69 -26.56 34.13
N LEU A 2 21.54 -27.89 33.98
CA LEU A 2 20.77 -28.53 32.90
C LEU A 2 19.30 -28.07 32.79
N VAL A 3 18.59 -27.96 33.93
CA VAL A 3 17.18 -27.53 33.93
C VAL A 3 17.01 -26.09 33.42
N ASN A 4 17.93 -25.17 33.76
CA ASN A 4 17.91 -23.80 33.25
C ASN A 4 18.20 -23.75 31.74
N PHE A 5 19.08 -24.63 31.25
CA PHE A 5 19.39 -24.73 29.82
C PHE A 5 18.20 -25.23 29.01
N GLU A 6 17.56 -26.33 29.44
CA GLU A 6 16.34 -26.86 28.80
C GLU A 6 15.18 -25.86 28.85
N TYR A 7 15.01 -25.17 29.99
CA TYR A 7 14.00 -24.12 30.12
C TYR A 7 14.24 -22.96 29.13
N SER A 8 15.50 -22.50 29.02
CA SER A 8 15.86 -21.44 28.06
C SER A 8 15.63 -21.88 26.62
N LYS A 9 15.92 -23.14 26.30
CA LYS A 9 15.71 -23.72 24.96
C LYS A 9 14.23 -23.75 24.60
N LYS A 10 13.39 -24.31 25.48
CA LYS A 10 11.92 -24.36 25.31
C LYS A 10 11.32 -22.97 25.13
N LYS A 11 11.79 -21.98 25.91
CA LYS A 11 11.36 -20.59 25.80
C LYS A 11 11.71 -20.01 24.42
N ASN A 12 12.95 -20.22 23.95
CA ASN A 12 13.37 -19.74 22.64
C ASN A 12 12.59 -20.41 21.49
N GLU A 13 12.31 -21.72 21.58
CA GLU A 13 11.46 -22.43 20.61
C GLU A 13 10.06 -21.81 20.54
N ASN A 14 9.44 -21.54 21.69
CA ASN A 14 8.13 -20.89 21.73
C ASN A 14 8.17 -19.47 21.15
N LEU A 15 9.19 -18.67 21.47
CA LEU A 15 9.37 -17.34 20.90
C LEU A 15 9.51 -17.38 19.37
N ILE A 16 10.32 -18.31 18.84
CA ILE A 16 10.49 -18.50 17.39
C ILE A 16 9.15 -18.87 16.74
N ASN A 17 8.37 -19.77 17.35
CA ASN A 17 7.07 -20.16 16.82
C ASN A 17 6.08 -18.99 16.78
N THR A 18 5.95 -18.22 17.87
CA THR A 18 5.10 -17.02 17.88
C THR A 18 5.58 -15.99 16.85
N MET A 19 6.88 -15.78 16.71
CA MET A 19 7.41 -14.88 15.68
C MET A 19 7.05 -15.36 14.26
N ASN A 20 7.06 -16.68 13.99
CA ASN A 20 6.67 -17.21 12.68
C ASN A 20 5.19 -16.94 12.37
N ASP A 21 4.31 -17.13 13.35
CA ASP A 21 2.88 -16.87 13.20
C ASP A 21 2.64 -15.38 12.89
N GLU A 22 3.31 -14.48 13.61
CA GLU A 22 3.20 -13.03 13.40
C GLU A 22 3.80 -12.57 12.06
N LEU A 23 4.89 -13.18 11.60
CA LEU A 23 5.45 -12.91 10.26
C LEU A 23 4.49 -13.36 9.17
N GLY A 24 3.88 -14.54 9.31
CA GLY A 24 2.86 -15.04 8.39
C GLY A 24 1.63 -14.14 8.33
N ASN A 25 1.19 -13.61 9.48
CA ASN A 25 0.10 -12.63 9.55
C ASN A 25 0.49 -11.30 8.89
N SER A 26 1.70 -10.82 9.12
CA SER A 26 2.23 -9.60 8.52
C SER A 26 2.29 -9.69 6.98
N MET A 27 2.74 -10.82 6.43
CA MET A 27 2.72 -11.06 4.99
C MET A 27 1.30 -11.01 4.40
N LYS A 28 0.31 -11.56 5.09
CA LYS A 28 -1.10 -11.49 4.65
C LYS A 28 -1.61 -10.06 4.61
N LEU A 29 -1.32 -9.28 5.66
CA LEU A 29 -1.74 -7.88 5.73
C LEU A 29 -1.10 -7.04 4.63
N ILE A 30 0.20 -7.23 4.35
CA ILE A 30 0.89 -6.52 3.26
C ILE A 30 0.21 -6.80 1.92
N ARG A 31 -0.06 -8.06 1.58
CA ARG A 31 -0.76 -8.43 0.34
C ARG A 31 -2.16 -7.80 0.25
N GLN A 32 -2.87 -7.76 1.36
CA GLN A 32 -4.19 -7.12 1.41
C GLN A 32 -4.10 -5.62 1.11
N VAL A 33 -3.11 -4.93 1.67
CA VAL A 33 -2.90 -3.50 1.38
C VAL A 33 -2.40 -3.28 -0.05
N GLU A 34 -1.59 -4.18 -0.61
CA GLU A 34 -1.21 -4.14 -2.03
C GLU A 34 -2.43 -4.22 -2.95
N ASP A 35 -3.39 -5.10 -2.64
CA ASP A 35 -4.61 -5.22 -3.43
C ASP A 35 -5.47 -3.94 -3.35
N TYR A 36 -5.61 -3.34 -2.17
CA TYR A 36 -6.26 -2.03 -2.05
C TYR A 36 -5.53 -0.93 -2.83
N SER A 37 -4.20 -0.95 -2.85
CA SER A 37 -3.40 0.01 -3.62
C SER A 37 -3.59 -0.17 -5.13
N LYS A 38 -3.79 -1.40 -5.62
CA LYS A 38 -4.15 -1.66 -7.03
C LYS A 38 -5.55 -1.14 -7.36
N ASP A 39 -6.52 -1.35 -6.47
CA ASP A 39 -7.88 -0.84 -6.66
C ASP A 39 -7.89 0.71 -6.72
N LEU A 40 -7.07 1.35 -5.87
CA LEU A 40 -6.89 2.81 -5.88
C LEU A 40 -6.36 3.34 -7.22
N ASP A 41 -5.40 2.66 -7.88
CA ASP A 41 -4.96 3.07 -9.23
C ASP A 41 -6.14 3.12 -10.21
N GLY A 42 -7.02 2.12 -10.13
CA GLY A 42 -8.21 2.04 -10.97
C GLY A 42 -9.18 3.21 -10.73
N ILE A 43 -9.35 3.61 -9.47
CA ILE A 43 -10.18 4.75 -9.08
C ILE A 43 -9.58 6.06 -9.58
N GLU A 44 -8.28 6.26 -9.37
CA GLU A 44 -7.56 7.47 -9.79
C GLU A 44 -7.58 7.66 -11.30
N ASN A 45 -7.40 6.59 -12.07
CA ASN A 45 -7.49 6.66 -13.53
C ASN A 45 -8.91 7.05 -13.99
N ARG A 46 -9.95 6.50 -13.37
CA ARG A 46 -11.34 6.89 -13.65
C ARG A 46 -11.59 8.36 -13.29
N GLN A 47 -11.05 8.82 -12.16
CA GLN A 47 -11.18 10.20 -11.71
C GLN A 47 -10.48 11.18 -12.68
N ASN A 48 -9.29 10.80 -13.18
CA ASN A 48 -8.58 11.57 -14.21
C ASN A 48 -9.37 11.64 -15.53
N ILE A 49 -9.94 10.52 -16.01
CA ILE A 49 -10.79 10.51 -17.21
C ILE A 49 -12.05 11.36 -17.00
N LEU A 50 -12.71 11.26 -15.85
CA LEU A 50 -13.90 12.02 -15.54
C LEU A 50 -13.62 13.53 -15.48
N SER A 51 -12.50 13.91 -14.84
CA SER A 51 -12.03 15.29 -14.80
C SER A 51 -11.74 15.82 -16.21
N LEU A 52 -11.05 15.04 -17.05
CA LEU A 52 -10.78 15.43 -18.43
C LEU A 52 -12.09 15.65 -19.22
N ASN A 53 -13.04 14.74 -19.12
CA ASN A 53 -14.34 14.87 -19.76
C ASN A 53 -15.08 16.12 -19.27
N ALA A 54 -15.04 16.40 -17.97
CA ALA A 54 -15.62 17.62 -17.39
C ALA A 54 -14.93 18.88 -17.92
N SER A 55 -13.59 18.88 -18.06
CA SER A 55 -12.86 20.00 -18.69
C SER A 55 -13.26 20.22 -20.15
N ILE A 56 -13.45 19.15 -20.93
CA ILE A 56 -13.89 19.23 -22.33
C ILE A 56 -15.29 19.83 -22.42
N GLU A 57 -16.24 19.34 -21.62
CA GLU A 57 -17.62 19.85 -21.65
C GLU A 57 -17.70 21.30 -21.13
N ALA A 58 -16.88 21.65 -20.13
CA ALA A 58 -16.74 23.02 -19.66
C ALA A 58 -16.22 23.96 -20.77
N ALA A 59 -15.21 23.53 -21.54
CA ALA A 59 -14.72 24.29 -22.68
C ALA A 59 -15.79 24.43 -23.78
N ARG A 60 -16.57 23.37 -24.03
CA ARG A 60 -17.68 23.38 -25.00
C ARG A 60 -18.80 24.34 -24.61
N ALA A 61 -19.09 24.48 -23.32
CA ALA A 61 -20.06 25.43 -22.79
C ALA A 61 -19.56 26.90 -22.80
N GLY A 62 -18.29 27.13 -23.14
CA GLY A 62 -17.71 28.47 -23.24
C GLY A 62 -17.80 29.26 -21.93
N GLU A 63 -18.33 30.47 -22.01
CA GLU A 63 -18.45 31.40 -20.89
C GLU A 63 -19.26 30.84 -19.70
N ALA A 64 -20.27 30.01 -19.99
CA ALA A 64 -21.12 29.35 -18.99
C ALA A 64 -20.40 28.18 -18.28
N GLY A 65 -19.37 27.61 -18.91
CA GLY A 65 -18.61 26.47 -18.38
C GLY A 65 -17.42 26.85 -17.50
N ARG A 66 -17.07 28.14 -17.37
CA ARG A 66 -15.85 28.56 -16.65
C ARG A 66 -15.76 28.05 -15.21
N GLY A 67 -16.87 28.08 -14.46
CA GLY A 67 -16.89 27.54 -13.10
C GLY A 67 -16.61 26.04 -13.07
N PHE A 68 -17.21 25.29 -14.00
CA PHE A 68 -16.96 23.86 -14.15
C PHE A 68 -15.53 23.53 -14.59
N ALA A 69 -14.91 24.39 -15.42
CA ALA A 69 -13.51 24.21 -15.82
C ALA A 69 -12.55 24.27 -14.63
N VAL A 70 -12.79 25.20 -13.69
CA VAL A 70 -11.98 25.31 -12.46
C VAL A 70 -12.14 24.06 -11.59
N VAL A 71 -13.37 23.61 -11.36
CA VAL A 71 -13.64 22.39 -10.58
C VAL A 71 -13.00 21.17 -11.24
N ALA A 72 -13.12 21.02 -12.56
CA ALA A 72 -12.51 19.92 -13.29
C ALA A 72 -10.98 19.90 -13.14
N GLY A 73 -10.32 21.07 -13.20
CA GLY A 73 -8.89 21.21 -12.94
C GLY A 73 -8.49 20.79 -11.53
N GLU A 74 -9.27 21.18 -10.52
CA GLU A 74 -8.99 20.82 -9.13
C GLU A 74 -9.15 19.31 -8.88
N VAL A 75 -10.18 18.69 -9.48
CA VAL A 75 -10.35 17.22 -9.43
C VAL A 75 -9.16 16.51 -10.08
N ARG A 76 -8.60 17.07 -11.17
CA ARG A 76 -7.40 16.52 -11.82
C ARG A 76 -6.19 16.57 -10.90
N ASN A 77 -5.96 17.72 -10.28
CA ASN A 77 -4.86 17.93 -9.34
C ASN A 77 -4.97 16.98 -8.15
N LEU A 78 -6.17 16.82 -7.60
CA LEU A 78 -6.42 15.88 -6.51
C LEU A 78 -6.16 14.43 -6.92
N SER A 79 -6.58 14.04 -8.12
CA SER A 79 -6.32 12.70 -8.68
C SER A 79 -4.81 12.45 -8.81
N ALA A 80 -4.07 13.41 -9.36
CA ALA A 80 -2.62 13.30 -9.53
C ALA A 80 -1.88 13.17 -8.18
N ARG A 81 -2.31 13.97 -7.18
CA ARG A 81 -1.76 13.90 -5.82
C ARG A 81 -2.11 12.58 -5.13
N SER A 82 -3.31 12.05 -5.35
CA SER A 82 -3.68 10.71 -4.88
C SER A 82 -2.72 9.66 -5.46
N SER A 83 -2.46 9.70 -6.77
CA SER A 83 -1.55 8.74 -7.42
C SER A 83 -0.12 8.79 -6.92
N GLU A 84 0.37 9.97 -6.57
CA GLU A 84 1.69 10.12 -5.94
C GLU A 84 1.73 9.44 -4.57
N VAL A 85 0.72 9.70 -3.73
CA VAL A 85 0.61 9.05 -2.41
C VAL A 85 0.48 7.53 -2.56
N ASN A 86 -0.33 7.05 -3.52
CA ASN A 86 -0.49 5.62 -3.76
C ASN A 86 0.81 4.95 -4.21
N ARG A 87 1.66 5.64 -4.98
CA ARG A 87 3.01 5.14 -5.31
C ARG A 87 3.88 5.00 -4.07
N HIS A 88 3.88 5.99 -3.17
CA HIS A 88 4.63 5.88 -1.91
C HIS A 88 4.15 4.73 -1.01
N ILE A 89 2.85 4.44 -1.03
CA ILE A 89 2.30 3.25 -0.34
C ILE A 89 2.92 1.98 -0.92
N LYS A 90 2.93 1.83 -2.26
CA LYS A 90 3.54 0.65 -2.92
C LYS A 90 5.02 0.49 -2.62
N ASP A 91 5.78 1.58 -2.66
CA ASP A 91 7.21 1.55 -2.34
C ASP A 91 7.43 1.10 -0.89
N THR A 92 6.59 1.58 0.03
CA THR A 92 6.63 1.18 1.45
C THR A 92 6.29 -0.30 1.63
N LEU A 93 5.26 -0.80 0.93
CA LEU A 93 4.90 -2.22 0.95
C LEU A 93 6.01 -3.11 0.42
N ALA A 94 6.67 -2.72 -0.67
CA ALA A 94 7.81 -3.45 -1.23
C ALA A 94 8.98 -3.53 -0.24
N ASN A 95 9.27 -2.42 0.47
CA ASN A 95 10.30 -2.41 1.51
C ASN A 95 9.95 -3.31 2.71
N LEU A 96 8.67 -3.36 3.08
CA LEU A 96 8.19 -4.26 4.14
C LEU A 96 8.29 -5.73 3.72
N ASP A 97 7.92 -6.06 2.48
CA ASP A 97 8.05 -7.42 1.94
C ASP A 97 9.51 -7.90 1.90
N ASP A 98 10.44 -7.05 1.46
CA ASP A 98 11.87 -7.35 1.49
C ASP A 98 12.39 -7.53 2.93
N SER A 99 11.96 -6.69 3.86
CA SER A 99 12.33 -6.79 5.28
C SER A 99 11.87 -8.11 5.90
N ILE A 100 10.63 -8.51 5.64
CA ILE A 100 10.08 -9.79 6.13
C ILE A 100 10.79 -10.97 5.44
N THR A 101 11.04 -10.88 4.13
CA THR A 101 11.77 -11.92 3.39
C THR A 101 13.19 -12.12 3.93
N LYS A 102 13.88 -11.02 4.30
CA LYS A 102 15.19 -11.09 4.98
C LYS A 102 15.09 -11.77 6.33
N MET A 103 14.05 -11.49 7.11
CA MET A 103 13.82 -12.14 8.40
C MET A 103 13.58 -13.65 8.25
N ASP A 104 12.80 -14.07 7.24
CA ASP A 104 12.58 -15.50 6.97
C ASP A 104 13.86 -16.20 6.50
N LYS A 105 14.68 -15.56 5.65
CA LYS A 105 15.98 -16.10 5.21
C LYS A 105 17.01 -16.23 6.34
N ALA A 106 17.11 -15.21 7.20
CA ALA A 106 18.02 -15.24 8.35
C ALA A 106 17.69 -16.39 9.31
N ARG A 107 16.42 -16.79 9.38
CA ARG A 107 15.92 -17.93 10.17
C ARG A 107 16.33 -19.28 9.59
N VAL A 108 16.34 -19.46 8.25
CA VAL A 108 16.74 -20.73 7.61
C VAL A 108 18.24 -21.02 7.75
N SER A 109 19.04 -20.01 8.10
CA SER A 109 20.49 -20.13 8.26
C SER A 109 20.95 -20.44 9.69
N ILE A 110 20.02 -20.60 10.65
CA ILE A 110 20.28 -20.98 12.07
C ILE A 110 19.77 -22.41 12.29
#